data_AF-A0A0L0HNV9-F1
#
_entry.id   AF-A0A0L0HNV9-F1
#
_cell.length_a   1.000
_cell.length_b   1.000
_cell.length_c   1.000
_cell.angle_alpha   90.00
_cell.angle_beta   90.00
_cell.angle_gamma   90.00
#
_symmetry.space_group_name_H-M   'P 1'
#
loop_
_entity.id
_entity.type
_entity.pdbx_description
1 polymer ?
#
loop_
_entity_poly.entity_id
_entity_poly.type
_entity_poly.pdbx_seq_one_letter_code
_entity_poly.pdbx_strand_id
1 'polypeptide(L)'
;MRYLLVYVASWLILQSGAYAQSGCANKNSLPASIATSRSALCMDGTVPAYYVDGATSDQSRNKWVIFLQGGSFCFTQVQCDVRSRTPLGSSATYSDTTAFNDEVVLGMLSSDPANNDLADWNRVAIPYCSQDLWSGTMQGRNKLGYYAAGHNILNAIFEDLVDKHGFGNAAEVVMAGISAGAVGTMLNVDFFAAKFPNAKFRAIVNAGWFMRVEHFAVLGRYDPNGLLASRPESEADAVSLWNMFVDQECAVSVNGSIFNCVHASALIPHISTPLFIMQDLFDNFQLSDNNVDLSQMSTRPNMKNYVSSFARTMCNEAATTQFRSSHSLFFPACTSHPVPWYKVLVGGKTARQTFAEMQSSNTTLIDNNCGFYSGQSLFNPTCIDDTERTGSIGLASCTRNSARATGSNINVDTTLSFLGGIFSVFALLFT
;
A
#
# COMPACT_ATOMS: atom_id res chain seq x y z
N MET A 1 53.45 24.52 -50.15
CA MET A 1 52.12 25.02 -49.70
C MET A 1 51.11 23.88 -49.86
N ARG A 2 50.65 23.34 -48.71
CA ARG A 2 49.46 22.49 -48.47
C ARG A 2 49.14 21.33 -49.45
N TYR A 3 49.44 20.11 -49.00
CA TYR A 3 48.81 18.86 -49.44
C TYR A 3 47.45 18.68 -48.75
N LEU A 4 46.42 18.32 -49.52
CA LEU A 4 45.09 17.96 -49.03
C LEU A 4 45.04 16.43 -48.88
N LEU A 5 44.90 15.93 -47.66
CA LEU A 5 44.72 14.50 -47.34
C LEU A 5 43.24 14.23 -47.08
N VAL A 6 42.70 13.27 -47.83
CA VAL A 6 41.37 12.68 -47.65
C VAL A 6 41.43 11.76 -46.43
N TYR A 7 40.57 11.98 -45.43
CA TYR A 7 40.31 11.03 -44.34
C TYR A 7 38.86 10.57 -44.39
N VAL A 8 38.67 9.25 -44.45
CA VAL A 8 37.41 8.56 -44.23
C VAL A 8 37.17 8.50 -42.72
N ALA A 9 36.05 9.04 -42.25
CA ALA A 9 35.61 8.90 -40.86
C ALA A 9 34.24 8.19 -40.83
N SER A 10 34.28 6.92 -40.43
CA SER A 10 33.10 6.13 -40.06
C SER A 10 32.44 6.76 -38.83
N TRP A 11 31.18 7.17 -38.97
CA TRP A 11 30.38 7.66 -37.85
C TRP A 11 29.86 6.47 -37.03
N LEU A 12 30.55 6.14 -35.94
CA LEU A 12 29.97 5.45 -34.80
C LEU A 12 29.07 6.45 -34.06
N ILE A 13 27.76 6.36 -34.25
CA ILE A 13 26.79 7.00 -33.36
C ILE A 13 26.80 6.19 -32.07
N LEU A 14 27.70 6.55 -31.14
CA LEU A 14 27.52 6.23 -29.73
C LEU A 14 26.33 7.06 -29.24
N GLN A 15 25.13 6.48 -29.29
CA GLN A 15 24.07 6.91 -28.39
C GLN A 15 24.52 6.58 -26.97
N SER A 16 25.21 7.53 -26.33
CA SER A 16 25.29 7.56 -24.89
C SER A 16 23.88 7.86 -24.38
N GLY A 17 23.06 6.81 -24.23
CA GLY A 17 21.89 6.87 -23.39
C GLY A 17 22.38 7.29 -22.01
N ALA A 18 22.02 8.50 -21.59
CA ALA A 18 22.20 8.91 -20.22
C ALA A 18 21.30 7.99 -19.38
N TYR A 19 21.90 6.97 -18.76
CA TYR A 19 21.23 6.20 -17.72
C TYR A 19 20.86 7.22 -16.63
N ALA A 20 19.56 7.49 -16.49
CA ALA A 20 19.04 8.31 -15.42
C ALA A 20 19.52 7.71 -14.08
N GLN A 21 19.92 8.58 -13.16
CA GLN A 21 20.35 8.20 -11.82
C GLN A 21 19.16 7.49 -11.14
N SER A 22 19.27 6.17 -10.95
CA SER A 22 18.20 5.30 -10.45
C SER A 22 17.76 5.72 -9.04
N GLY A 23 16.46 5.72 -8.77
CA GLY A 23 15.91 5.93 -7.42
C GLY A 23 14.93 7.12 -7.29
N CYS A 24 14.76 7.93 -8.34
CA CYS A 24 13.82 9.04 -8.39
C CYS A 24 12.83 8.87 -9.53
N ALA A 25 11.57 8.60 -9.19
CA ALA A 25 10.50 8.47 -10.15
C ALA A 25 9.92 9.84 -10.53
N ASN A 26 9.65 10.06 -11.82
CA ASN A 26 9.15 11.33 -12.34
C ASN A 26 7.62 11.36 -12.35
N LYS A 27 7.02 12.48 -11.95
CA LYS A 27 5.57 12.69 -11.95
C LYS A 27 5.04 12.74 -13.38
N ASN A 28 3.96 12.01 -13.62
CA ASN A 28 3.14 12.03 -14.83
C ASN A 28 1.70 12.29 -14.40
N SER A 29 1.07 13.29 -14.99
CA SER A 29 -0.36 13.57 -14.80
C SER A 29 -1.15 13.01 -15.97
N LEU A 30 -2.35 12.50 -15.70
CA LEU A 30 -3.29 12.18 -16.77
C LEU A 30 -3.60 13.43 -17.60
N PRO A 31 -3.89 13.32 -18.91
CA PRO A 31 -4.49 14.42 -19.64
C PRO A 31 -5.83 14.81 -18.99
N ALA A 32 -6.05 16.10 -18.74
CA ALA A 32 -7.26 16.57 -18.03
C ALA A 32 -8.56 16.12 -18.72
N SER A 33 -8.60 16.11 -20.06
CA SER A 33 -9.74 15.61 -20.83
C SER A 33 -10.03 14.13 -20.59
N ILE A 34 -9.00 13.30 -20.46
CA ILE A 34 -9.13 11.87 -20.15
C ILE A 34 -9.60 11.68 -18.71
N ALA A 35 -8.99 12.40 -17.77
CA ALA A 35 -9.38 12.34 -16.36
C ALA A 35 -10.86 12.72 -16.16
N THR A 36 -11.31 13.81 -16.79
CA THR A 36 -12.71 14.26 -16.70
C THR A 36 -13.67 13.30 -17.42
N SER A 37 -13.37 12.90 -18.66
CA SER A 37 -14.30 12.04 -19.44
C SER A 37 -14.50 10.66 -18.84
N ARG A 38 -13.55 10.18 -18.03
CA ARG A 38 -13.61 8.88 -17.35
C ARG A 38 -13.99 8.96 -15.88
N SER A 39 -14.36 10.15 -15.39
CA SER A 39 -14.59 10.37 -13.95
C SER A 39 -13.43 9.84 -13.08
N ALA A 40 -12.19 10.05 -13.54
CA ALA A 40 -10.94 9.60 -12.94
C ALA A 40 -10.22 10.80 -12.30
N LEU A 41 -10.84 11.38 -11.27
CA LEU A 41 -10.38 12.57 -10.57
C LEU A 41 -10.15 12.29 -9.08
N CYS A 42 -9.22 13.00 -8.47
CA CYS A 42 -9.06 13.00 -7.01
C CYS A 42 -10.30 13.56 -6.32
N MET A 43 -10.45 13.34 -5.00
CA MET A 43 -11.66 13.73 -4.25
C MET A 43 -12.11 15.17 -4.51
N ASP A 44 -11.17 16.11 -4.52
CA ASP A 44 -11.43 17.53 -4.71
C ASP A 44 -11.71 17.91 -6.17
N GLY A 45 -11.42 17.02 -7.12
CA GLY A 45 -11.56 17.19 -8.56
C GLY A 45 -10.25 17.48 -9.29
N THR A 46 -9.09 17.48 -8.62
CA THR A 46 -7.81 17.61 -9.33
C THR A 46 -7.49 16.35 -10.14
N VAL A 47 -6.66 16.54 -11.17
CA VAL A 47 -6.23 15.45 -12.04
C VAL A 47 -5.20 14.58 -11.30
N PRO A 48 -5.41 13.26 -11.17
CA PRO A 48 -4.48 12.39 -10.48
C PRO A 48 -3.14 12.33 -11.22
N ALA A 49 -2.10 11.93 -10.49
CA ALA A 49 -0.77 11.70 -11.04
C ALA A 49 -0.26 10.32 -10.62
N TYR A 50 0.76 9.85 -11.32
CA TYR A 50 1.56 8.68 -10.98
C TYR A 50 3.03 9.00 -11.22
N TYR A 51 3.92 8.22 -10.65
CA TYR A 51 5.36 8.39 -10.81
C TYR A 51 5.96 7.18 -11.53
N VAL A 52 6.90 7.42 -12.45
CA VAL A 52 7.59 6.35 -13.20
C VAL A 52 9.09 6.48 -13.04
N ASP A 53 9.73 5.37 -12.65
CA ASP A 53 11.17 5.13 -12.78
C ASP A 53 11.36 3.96 -13.75
N GLY A 54 12.05 4.20 -14.85
CA GLY A 54 12.15 3.24 -15.96
C GLY A 54 13.04 2.05 -15.61
N ALA A 55 12.83 0.93 -16.31
CA ALA A 55 13.72 -0.21 -16.21
C ALA A 55 15.18 0.16 -16.51
N THR A 56 16.11 -0.42 -15.76
CA THR A 56 17.56 -0.13 -15.91
C THR A 56 18.28 -1.17 -16.77
N SER A 57 17.59 -2.22 -17.21
CA SER A 57 18.12 -3.27 -18.07
C SER A 57 17.17 -3.58 -19.24
N ASP A 58 17.75 -3.92 -20.39
CA ASP A 58 16.96 -4.33 -21.57
C ASP A 58 16.17 -5.62 -21.33
N GLN A 59 16.66 -6.49 -20.44
CA GLN A 59 15.99 -7.73 -20.04
C GLN A 59 14.71 -7.48 -19.23
N SER A 60 14.67 -6.38 -18.48
CA SER A 60 13.55 -6.01 -17.61
C SER A 60 12.66 -4.90 -18.18
N ARG A 61 12.92 -4.43 -19.41
CA ARG A 61 12.13 -3.38 -20.09
C ARG A 61 10.63 -3.66 -20.19
N ASN A 62 10.23 -4.94 -20.20
CA ASN A 62 8.82 -5.37 -20.25
C ASN A 62 8.30 -5.88 -18.90
N LYS A 63 9.02 -5.62 -17.80
CA LYS A 63 8.65 -6.05 -16.45
C LYS A 63 8.32 -4.83 -15.60
N TRP A 64 7.27 -4.95 -14.79
CA TRP A 64 6.65 -3.81 -14.12
C TRP A 64 6.31 -4.10 -12.66
N VAL A 65 6.62 -3.16 -11.77
CA VAL A 65 6.08 -3.10 -10.42
C VAL A 65 5.18 -1.89 -10.33
N ILE A 66 3.90 -2.09 -10.06
CA ILE A 66 2.89 -1.03 -9.94
C ILE A 66 2.45 -0.96 -8.47
N PHE A 67 2.81 0.12 -7.78
CA PHE A 67 2.55 0.30 -6.37
C PHE A 67 1.36 1.22 -6.08
N LEU A 68 0.47 0.77 -5.20
CA LEU A 68 -0.66 1.53 -4.70
C LEU A 68 -0.39 2.03 -3.28
N GLN A 69 -0.38 3.35 -3.12
CA GLN A 69 -0.25 3.97 -1.81
C GLN A 69 -1.45 3.61 -0.90
N GLY A 70 -1.17 3.46 0.39
CA GLY A 70 -2.19 3.35 1.42
C GLY A 70 -2.64 4.71 1.96
N GLY A 71 -3.39 4.69 3.07
CA GLY A 71 -3.80 5.89 3.77
C GLY A 71 -5.29 5.96 4.05
N SER A 72 -5.83 4.96 4.76
CA SER A 72 -7.21 4.93 5.29
C SER A 72 -8.29 5.27 4.23
N PHE A 73 -9.41 5.87 4.64
CA PHE A 73 -10.56 6.21 3.80
C PHE A 73 -11.44 7.25 4.52
N CYS A 74 -12.53 7.71 3.90
CA CYS A 74 -13.55 8.53 4.56
C CYS A 74 -14.98 8.18 4.10
N PHE A 75 -15.94 8.30 5.01
CA PHE A 75 -17.36 8.05 4.73
C PHE A 75 -18.30 9.08 5.37
N THR A 76 -17.76 10.00 6.19
CA THR A 76 -18.52 11.13 6.74
C THR A 76 -18.05 12.46 6.17
N GLN A 77 -18.92 13.48 6.19
CA GLN A 77 -18.58 14.82 5.72
C GLN A 77 -17.31 15.34 6.42
N VAL A 78 -17.24 15.29 7.75
CA VAL A 78 -16.11 15.81 8.53
C VAL A 78 -14.80 15.10 8.16
N GLN A 79 -14.81 13.76 8.06
CA GLN A 79 -13.62 13.02 7.65
C GLN A 79 -13.20 13.41 6.23
N CYS A 80 -14.13 13.46 5.28
CA CYS A 80 -13.81 13.78 3.89
C CYS A 80 -13.37 15.24 3.70
N ASP A 81 -13.93 16.19 4.45
CA ASP A 81 -13.51 17.60 4.46
C ASP A 81 -12.04 17.75 4.84
N VAL A 82 -11.61 17.04 5.89
CA VAL A 82 -10.21 17.06 6.33
C VAL A 82 -9.32 16.41 5.28
N ARG A 83 -9.67 15.22 4.80
CA ARG A 83 -8.82 14.44 3.89
C ARG A 83 -8.70 15.05 2.50
N SER A 84 -9.76 15.68 1.99
CA SER A 84 -9.76 16.38 0.69
C SER A 84 -8.72 17.51 0.60
N ARG A 85 -8.26 18.04 1.74
CA ARG A 85 -7.26 19.13 1.82
C ARG A 85 -5.83 18.62 1.98
N THR A 86 -5.62 17.30 1.92
CA THR A 86 -4.32 16.67 2.07
C THR A 86 -3.85 16.05 0.75
N PRO A 87 -2.57 15.65 0.64
CA PRO A 87 -2.10 14.84 -0.49
C PRO A 87 -2.87 13.52 -0.70
N LEU A 88 -3.66 13.08 0.29
CA LEU A 88 -4.50 11.89 0.20
C LEU A 88 -5.90 12.16 -0.41
N GLY A 89 -6.27 13.42 -0.67
CA GLY A 89 -7.52 13.78 -1.34
C GLY A 89 -7.36 14.77 -2.49
N SER A 90 -6.14 15.27 -2.70
CA SER A 90 -5.80 16.24 -3.75
C SER A 90 -4.41 15.97 -4.29
N SER A 91 -4.24 16.09 -5.60
CA SER A 91 -2.94 16.05 -6.28
C SER A 91 -2.26 17.42 -6.38
N ALA A 92 -2.90 18.49 -5.89
CA ALA A 92 -2.42 19.86 -6.06
C ALA A 92 -1.02 20.11 -5.48
N THR A 93 -0.61 19.34 -4.47
CA THR A 93 0.67 19.47 -3.76
C THR A 93 1.67 18.37 -4.12
N TYR A 94 1.39 17.55 -5.13
CA TYR A 94 2.31 16.49 -5.55
C TYR A 94 3.58 17.05 -6.18
N SER A 95 4.72 16.64 -5.62
CA SER A 95 6.06 17.01 -6.11
C SER A 95 6.32 16.49 -7.51
N ASP A 96 7.22 17.10 -8.26
CA ASP A 96 7.55 16.64 -9.62
C ASP A 96 8.34 15.34 -9.67
N THR A 97 8.93 14.95 -8.53
CA THR A 97 9.68 13.72 -8.38
C THR A 97 9.36 13.08 -7.03
N THR A 98 9.50 11.75 -6.95
CA THR A 98 9.40 11.03 -5.68
C THR A 98 10.45 9.95 -5.53
N ALA A 99 10.91 9.75 -4.30
CA ALA A 99 11.67 8.59 -3.87
C ALA A 99 10.77 7.66 -3.04
N PHE A 100 11.10 6.37 -3.09
CA PHE A 100 10.59 5.36 -2.16
C PHE A 100 11.44 5.46 -0.89
N ASN A 101 10.97 6.23 0.09
CA ASN A 101 11.77 6.73 1.22
C ASN A 101 11.87 5.76 2.41
N ASP A 102 11.06 4.70 2.44
CA ASP A 102 11.14 3.65 3.46
C ASP A 102 11.57 2.34 2.81
N GLU A 103 12.87 2.06 2.74
CA GLU A 103 13.34 0.78 2.20
C GLU A 103 12.90 -0.41 3.05
N VAL A 104 12.64 -0.23 4.35
CA VAL A 104 12.25 -1.31 5.27
C VAL A 104 10.89 -1.86 4.87
N VAL A 105 9.94 -0.99 4.57
CA VAL A 105 8.57 -1.36 4.22
C VAL A 105 8.36 -1.39 2.71
N LEU A 106 8.87 -0.38 2.00
CA LEU A 106 8.77 -0.22 0.54
C LEU A 106 9.96 -0.80 -0.21
N GLY A 107 10.71 -1.72 0.41
CA GLY A 107 11.89 -2.36 -0.18
C GLY A 107 11.63 -3.03 -1.53
N MET A 108 10.41 -3.52 -1.77
CA MET A 108 9.96 -4.02 -3.08
C MET A 108 10.00 -2.97 -4.23
N LEU A 109 10.20 -1.70 -3.89
CA LEU A 109 10.33 -0.57 -4.82
C LEU A 109 11.74 0.07 -4.78
N SER A 110 12.64 -0.41 -3.93
CA SER A 110 14.02 0.09 -3.90
C SER A 110 14.70 -0.14 -5.25
N SER A 111 15.54 0.81 -5.66
CA SER A 111 16.42 0.68 -6.82
C SER A 111 17.70 -0.11 -6.49
N ASP A 112 17.93 -0.45 -5.24
CA ASP A 112 19.10 -1.22 -4.83
C ASP A 112 18.82 -2.72 -4.97
N PRO A 113 19.53 -3.45 -5.87
CA PRO A 113 19.37 -4.90 -5.99
C PRO A 113 19.77 -5.65 -4.71
N ALA A 114 20.56 -5.03 -3.82
CA ALA A 114 20.83 -5.56 -2.50
C ALA A 114 19.58 -5.61 -1.61
N ASN A 115 18.54 -4.83 -1.93
CA ASN A 115 17.29 -4.71 -1.18
C ASN A 115 16.06 -5.21 -1.96
N ASN A 116 16.12 -5.26 -3.29
CA ASN A 116 14.99 -5.57 -4.15
C ASN A 116 15.37 -6.45 -5.36
N ASP A 117 14.78 -7.64 -5.47
CA ASP A 117 14.98 -8.51 -6.65
C ASP A 117 14.30 -7.98 -7.92
N LEU A 118 13.48 -6.93 -7.78
CA LEU A 118 12.78 -6.23 -8.85
C LEU A 118 13.42 -4.87 -9.19
N ALA A 119 14.62 -4.58 -8.66
CA ALA A 119 15.25 -3.26 -8.72
C ALA A 119 15.44 -2.71 -10.14
N ASP A 120 15.60 -3.59 -11.14
CA ASP A 120 15.83 -3.24 -12.54
C ASP A 120 14.55 -3.18 -13.39
N TRP A 121 13.37 -3.43 -12.81
CA TRP A 121 12.07 -3.36 -13.47
C TRP A 121 11.62 -1.90 -13.62
N ASN A 122 10.65 -1.67 -14.51
CA ASN A 122 9.89 -0.41 -14.48
C ASN A 122 9.14 -0.33 -13.15
N ARG A 123 9.31 0.76 -12.41
CA ARG A 123 8.67 0.98 -11.11
C ARG A 123 7.70 2.15 -11.23
N VAL A 124 6.44 1.89 -10.90
CA VAL A 124 5.37 2.89 -10.93
C VAL A 124 4.81 3.05 -9.53
N ALA A 125 4.68 4.30 -9.08
CA ALA A 125 4.02 4.64 -7.82
C ALA A 125 2.74 5.43 -8.09
N ILE A 126 1.62 4.98 -7.55
CA ILE A 126 0.34 5.66 -7.71
C ILE A 126 -0.09 6.19 -6.34
N PRO A 127 0.00 7.51 -6.10
CA PRO A 127 -0.54 8.16 -4.93
C PRO A 127 -2.04 7.94 -4.78
N TYR A 128 -2.49 7.78 -3.54
CA TYR A 128 -3.87 7.51 -3.23
C TYR A 128 -4.61 8.82 -2.94
N CYS A 129 -5.39 9.30 -3.90
CA CYS A 129 -6.13 10.57 -3.78
C CYS A 129 -7.66 10.45 -3.76
N SER A 130 -8.20 9.24 -3.66
CA SER A 130 -9.63 8.94 -3.85
C SER A 130 -10.40 8.60 -2.57
N GLN A 131 -9.71 8.16 -1.50
CA GLN A 131 -10.30 7.87 -0.17
C GLN A 131 -11.43 6.83 -0.13
N ASP A 132 -11.41 5.90 -1.08
CA ASP A 132 -12.43 4.90 -1.36
C ASP A 132 -11.87 3.46 -1.49
N LEU A 133 -10.73 3.20 -0.85
CA LEU A 133 -9.99 1.92 -0.89
C LEU A 133 -9.65 1.45 -2.32
N TRP A 134 -9.45 2.39 -3.24
CA TRP A 134 -9.22 2.14 -4.67
C TRP A 134 -10.37 1.42 -5.38
N SER A 135 -11.58 1.46 -4.81
CA SER A 135 -12.75 0.77 -5.34
C SER A 135 -13.69 1.69 -6.11
N GLY A 136 -13.63 3.01 -5.89
CA GLY A 136 -14.70 3.89 -6.34
C GLY A 136 -14.83 4.01 -7.86
N THR A 137 -16.07 4.02 -8.34
CA THR A 137 -16.43 4.19 -9.77
C THR A 137 -17.42 5.33 -10.01
N MET A 138 -17.60 6.22 -9.02
CA MET A 138 -18.58 7.31 -9.09
C MET A 138 -18.47 8.12 -10.37
N GLN A 139 -19.62 8.36 -11.01
CA GLN A 139 -19.73 9.27 -12.14
C GLN A 139 -20.09 10.66 -11.63
N GLY A 140 -19.07 11.47 -11.35
CA GLY A 140 -19.22 12.78 -10.72
C GLY A 140 -19.04 12.75 -9.20
N ARG A 141 -19.56 13.79 -8.54
CA ARG A 141 -19.49 13.95 -7.08
C ARG A 141 -20.59 13.12 -6.39
N ASN A 142 -20.25 12.47 -5.29
CA ASN A 142 -21.18 11.72 -4.45
C ASN A 142 -22.05 12.65 -3.57
N LYS A 143 -22.88 12.06 -2.69
CA LYS A 143 -23.78 12.80 -1.78
C LYS A 143 -23.07 13.75 -0.81
N LEU A 144 -21.76 13.58 -0.58
CA LEU A 144 -20.94 14.48 0.25
C LEU A 144 -20.23 15.57 -0.57
N GLY A 145 -20.44 15.59 -1.90
CA GLY A 145 -19.81 16.54 -2.80
C GLY A 145 -18.39 16.17 -3.23
N TYR A 146 -17.95 14.92 -3.07
CA TYR A 146 -16.59 14.46 -3.42
C TYR A 146 -16.60 13.44 -4.54
N TYR A 147 -15.53 13.40 -5.34
CA TYR A 147 -15.27 12.25 -6.22
C TYR A 147 -14.79 11.06 -5.39
N ALA A 148 -15.22 9.86 -5.79
CA ALA A 148 -14.72 8.58 -5.30
C ALA A 148 -14.49 7.69 -6.53
N ALA A 149 -13.26 7.71 -7.01
CA ALA A 149 -12.89 7.27 -8.35
C ALA A 149 -11.66 6.35 -8.38
N GLY A 150 -11.32 5.69 -7.28
CA GLY A 150 -10.10 4.89 -7.16
C GLY A 150 -9.92 3.86 -8.29
N HIS A 151 -10.96 3.09 -8.61
CA HIS A 151 -10.92 2.13 -9.71
C HIS A 151 -10.80 2.83 -11.07
N ASN A 152 -11.55 3.92 -11.28
CA ASN A 152 -11.49 4.72 -12.52
C ASN A 152 -10.10 5.34 -12.74
N ILE A 153 -9.47 5.83 -11.66
CA ILE A 153 -8.11 6.39 -11.67
C ILE A 153 -7.11 5.32 -12.09
N LEU A 154 -7.15 4.12 -11.50
CA LEU A 154 -6.28 3.03 -11.90
C LEU A 154 -6.49 2.67 -13.38
N ASN A 155 -7.74 2.54 -13.80
CA ASN A 155 -8.06 2.18 -15.18
C ASN A 155 -7.49 3.19 -16.18
N ALA A 156 -7.62 4.50 -15.89
CA ALA A 156 -7.08 5.56 -16.72
C ALA A 156 -5.54 5.62 -16.70
N ILE A 157 -4.90 5.36 -15.56
CA ILE A 157 -3.43 5.34 -15.44
C ILE A 157 -2.83 4.16 -16.17
N PHE A 158 -3.41 2.96 -16.07
CA PHE A 158 -2.91 1.80 -16.83
C PHE A 158 -2.98 2.03 -18.34
N GLU A 159 -4.00 2.73 -18.83
CA GLU A 159 -4.07 3.11 -20.25
C GLU A 159 -3.04 4.18 -20.62
N ASP A 160 -2.83 5.19 -19.76
CA ASP A 160 -1.78 6.20 -19.99
C ASP A 160 -0.37 5.56 -19.97
N LEU A 161 -0.14 4.52 -19.16
CA LEU A 161 1.07 3.71 -19.17
C LEU A 161 1.25 2.93 -20.49
N VAL A 162 0.16 2.43 -21.09
CA VAL A 162 0.21 1.79 -22.42
C VAL A 162 0.65 2.81 -23.46
N ASP A 163 0.01 3.99 -23.45
CA ASP A 163 0.21 5.01 -24.48
C ASP A 163 1.59 5.69 -24.39
N LYS A 164 2.07 5.98 -23.17
CA LYS A 164 3.29 6.79 -22.96
C LYS A 164 4.52 5.99 -22.57
N HIS A 165 4.35 4.83 -21.95
CA HIS A 165 5.45 4.11 -21.30
C HIS A 165 5.64 2.68 -21.83
N GLY A 166 4.87 2.26 -22.84
CA GLY A 166 5.07 0.96 -23.49
C GLY A 166 4.54 -0.22 -22.68
N PHE A 167 3.66 0.02 -21.70
CA PHE A 167 3.06 -1.03 -20.86
C PHE A 167 2.28 -2.07 -21.69
N GLY A 168 1.84 -1.73 -22.90
CA GLY A 168 1.20 -2.69 -23.82
C GLY A 168 2.06 -3.91 -24.17
N ASN A 169 3.38 -3.84 -23.97
CA ASN A 169 4.32 -4.95 -24.16
C ASN A 169 4.69 -5.68 -22.85
N ALA A 170 3.99 -5.41 -21.74
CA ALA A 170 4.28 -6.03 -20.45
C ALA A 170 4.25 -7.56 -20.55
N ALA A 171 5.28 -8.20 -20.00
CA ALA A 171 5.41 -9.64 -19.90
C ALA A 171 5.18 -10.13 -18.46
N GLU A 172 5.64 -9.36 -17.47
CA GLU A 172 5.47 -9.64 -16.05
C GLU A 172 5.06 -8.36 -15.33
N VAL A 173 4.04 -8.47 -14.47
CA VAL A 173 3.53 -7.35 -13.67
C VAL A 173 3.37 -7.80 -12.23
N VAL A 174 3.97 -7.06 -11.31
CA VAL A 174 3.72 -7.17 -9.87
C VAL A 174 2.90 -5.96 -9.45
N MET A 175 1.63 -6.16 -9.11
CA MET A 175 0.79 -5.13 -8.51
C MET A 175 0.96 -5.19 -6.99
N ALA A 176 1.49 -4.14 -6.39
CA ALA A 176 1.79 -4.10 -4.96
C ALA A 176 0.98 -3.01 -4.28
N GLY A 177 0.63 -3.21 -3.01
CA GLY A 177 -0.01 -2.17 -2.22
C GLY A 177 0.21 -2.36 -0.73
N ILE A 178 0.09 -1.24 0.00
CA ILE A 178 0.13 -1.23 1.46
C ILE A 178 -1.19 -0.72 2.04
N SER A 179 -1.64 -1.26 3.18
CA SER A 179 -2.82 -0.74 3.90
C SER A 179 -4.04 -0.65 2.97
N ALA A 180 -4.68 0.52 2.84
CA ALA A 180 -5.75 0.76 1.86
C ALA A 180 -5.36 0.41 0.40
N GLY A 181 -4.10 0.58 0.01
CA GLY A 181 -3.57 0.16 -1.30
C GLY A 181 -3.44 -1.36 -1.45
N ALA A 182 -3.24 -2.08 -0.35
CA ALA A 182 -3.23 -3.55 -0.36
C ALA A 182 -4.66 -4.09 -0.57
N VAL A 183 -5.66 -3.49 0.09
CA VAL A 183 -7.08 -3.74 -0.19
C VAL A 183 -7.39 -3.44 -1.66
N GLY A 184 -6.98 -2.27 -2.14
CA GLY A 184 -7.13 -1.87 -3.53
C GLY A 184 -6.48 -2.83 -4.52
N THR A 185 -5.31 -3.36 -4.18
CA THR A 185 -4.61 -4.37 -4.98
C THR A 185 -5.45 -5.63 -5.10
N MET A 186 -5.96 -6.17 -3.99
CA MET A 186 -6.84 -7.35 -4.03
C MET A 186 -8.11 -7.11 -4.84
N LEU A 187 -8.75 -5.96 -4.69
CA LEU A 187 -9.99 -5.63 -5.41
C LEU A 187 -9.78 -5.51 -6.93
N ASN A 188 -8.61 -5.06 -7.37
CA ASN A 188 -8.39 -4.66 -8.77
C ASN A 188 -7.51 -5.62 -9.59
N VAL A 189 -6.73 -6.50 -8.94
CA VAL A 189 -5.67 -7.22 -9.66
C VAL A 189 -6.20 -8.15 -10.76
N ASP A 190 -7.31 -8.86 -10.51
CA ASP A 190 -7.90 -9.76 -11.50
C ASP A 190 -8.49 -8.99 -12.69
N PHE A 191 -9.05 -7.80 -12.45
CA PHE A 191 -9.51 -6.92 -13.52
C PHE A 191 -8.37 -6.54 -14.46
N PHE A 192 -7.21 -6.14 -13.91
CA PHE A 192 -6.05 -5.79 -14.73
C PHE A 192 -5.39 -6.99 -15.39
N ALA A 193 -5.34 -8.14 -14.70
CA ALA A 193 -4.88 -9.39 -15.31
C ALA A 193 -5.74 -9.80 -16.51
N ALA A 194 -7.07 -9.66 -16.41
CA ALA A 194 -7.99 -9.91 -17.50
C ALA A 194 -7.87 -8.87 -18.63
N LYS A 195 -7.65 -7.60 -18.29
CA LYS A 195 -7.47 -6.51 -19.27
C LYS A 195 -6.17 -6.64 -20.07
N PHE A 196 -5.12 -7.21 -19.46
CA PHE A 196 -3.80 -7.36 -20.05
C PHE A 196 -3.36 -8.84 -20.08
N PRO A 197 -4.05 -9.70 -20.84
CA PRO A 197 -3.91 -11.16 -20.75
C PRO A 197 -2.54 -11.68 -21.23
N ASN A 198 -1.75 -10.86 -21.93
CA ASN A 198 -0.40 -11.21 -22.39
C ASN A 198 0.65 -11.07 -21.28
N ALA A 199 0.34 -10.36 -20.19
CA ALA A 199 1.24 -10.18 -19.07
C ALA A 199 0.89 -11.15 -17.94
N LYS A 200 1.91 -11.71 -17.28
CA LYS A 200 1.73 -12.52 -16.08
C LYS A 200 1.64 -11.61 -14.86
N PHE A 201 0.45 -11.50 -14.28
CA PHE A 201 0.23 -10.76 -13.05
C PHE A 201 0.52 -11.60 -11.81
N ARG A 202 1.09 -10.94 -10.80
CA ARG A 202 1.19 -11.38 -9.40
C ARG A 202 0.92 -10.17 -8.52
N ALA A 203 0.53 -10.38 -7.27
CA ALA A 203 0.30 -9.29 -6.35
C ALA A 203 1.10 -9.37 -5.06
N ILE A 204 1.47 -8.22 -4.50
CA ILE A 204 1.96 -8.09 -3.13
C ILE A 204 0.91 -7.32 -2.34
N VAL A 205 0.34 -7.97 -1.32
CA VAL A 205 -0.71 -7.41 -0.46
C VAL A 205 -0.12 -7.27 0.93
N ASN A 206 0.30 -6.06 1.30
CA ASN A 206 0.97 -5.81 2.58
C ASN A 206 0.07 -5.01 3.54
N ALA A 207 -0.28 -5.60 4.68
CA ALA A 207 -1.16 -5.01 5.69
C ALA A 207 -2.57 -4.65 5.17
N GLY A 208 -3.13 -5.50 4.30
CA GLY A 208 -4.46 -5.33 3.70
C GLY A 208 -5.56 -6.23 4.29
N TRP A 209 -5.23 -7.07 5.28
CA TRP A 209 -6.17 -8.01 5.88
C TRP A 209 -6.73 -7.45 7.18
N PHE A 210 -7.85 -6.75 7.08
CA PHE A 210 -8.56 -6.20 8.24
C PHE A 210 -9.69 -7.13 8.69
N MET A 211 -9.58 -7.65 9.91
CA MET A 211 -10.55 -8.57 10.50
C MET A 211 -11.79 -7.84 11.02
N ARG A 212 -12.93 -8.53 11.10
CA ARG A 212 -14.09 -8.03 11.83
C ARG A 212 -13.97 -8.40 13.30
N VAL A 213 -13.48 -7.45 14.10
CA VAL A 213 -13.34 -7.59 15.54
C VAL A 213 -14.01 -6.41 16.25
N GLU A 214 -14.54 -6.67 17.44
CA GLU A 214 -15.10 -5.59 18.28
C GLU A 214 -13.99 -4.69 18.79
N HIS A 215 -14.28 -3.40 19.03
CA HIS A 215 -13.31 -2.47 19.60
C HIS A 215 -13.00 -2.83 21.06
N PHE A 216 -11.79 -2.49 21.51
CA PHE A 216 -11.42 -2.64 22.90
C PHE A 216 -12.20 -1.65 23.79
N ALA A 217 -13.06 -2.19 24.65
CA ALA A 217 -13.79 -1.39 25.64
C ALA A 217 -12.90 -1.06 26.85
N VAL A 218 -12.57 0.22 27.06
CA VAL A 218 -11.66 0.66 28.13
C VAL A 218 -12.20 0.40 29.54
N LEU A 219 -13.54 0.26 29.71
CA LEU A 219 -14.20 0.04 31.01
C LEU A 219 -15.39 -0.94 30.95
N GLY A 220 -15.50 -1.78 29.92
CA GLY A 220 -16.73 -2.53 29.64
C GLY A 220 -17.91 -1.63 29.22
N ARG A 221 -17.65 -0.36 28.93
CA ARG A 221 -18.57 0.55 28.25
C ARG A 221 -18.02 0.83 26.86
N TYR A 222 -18.89 0.61 25.87
CA TYR A 222 -18.70 1.00 24.49
C TYR A 222 -18.30 2.48 24.42
N ASP A 223 -17.20 2.78 23.70
CA ASP A 223 -16.84 4.15 23.37
C ASP A 223 -17.44 4.50 22.00
N PRO A 224 -18.52 5.31 21.96
CA PRO A 224 -19.16 5.72 20.72
C PRO A 224 -18.30 6.68 19.88
N ASN A 225 -17.13 7.13 20.37
CA ASN A 225 -16.29 8.14 19.73
C ASN A 225 -14.97 7.59 19.16
N GLY A 226 -14.77 6.27 19.13
CA GLY A 226 -13.67 5.65 18.39
C GLY A 226 -13.75 5.99 16.89
N LEU A 227 -12.60 6.18 16.24
CA LEU A 227 -12.52 6.61 14.82
C LEU A 227 -13.29 5.70 13.85
N LEU A 228 -13.54 4.43 14.23
CA LEU A 228 -14.37 3.45 13.52
C LEU A 228 -15.35 2.70 14.43
N ALA A 229 -15.91 3.33 15.49
CA ALA A 229 -16.89 2.66 16.35
C ALA A 229 -18.08 2.08 15.55
N SER A 230 -17.99 0.79 15.24
CA SER A 230 -18.95 -0.16 14.65
C SER A 230 -20.19 0.46 14.02
N ARG A 231 -20.29 0.47 12.68
CA ARG A 231 -21.54 0.79 12.00
C ARG A 231 -21.84 -0.13 10.82
N PRO A 232 -22.96 -0.88 10.88
CA PRO A 232 -23.72 -1.29 9.69
C PRO A 232 -24.04 -0.11 8.76
N GLU A 233 -24.06 1.12 9.30
CA GLU A 233 -24.26 2.36 8.53
C GLU A 233 -23.06 2.72 7.65
N SER A 234 -21.80 2.47 8.06
CA SER A 234 -20.63 2.86 7.26
C SER A 234 -20.39 1.97 6.06
N GLU A 235 -20.76 0.69 6.13
CA GLU A 235 -20.64 -0.24 4.99
C GLU A 235 -21.64 0.10 3.88
N ALA A 236 -22.90 0.34 4.26
CA ALA A 236 -23.93 0.79 3.33
C ALA A 236 -23.63 2.19 2.77
N ASP A 237 -23.12 3.09 3.62
CA ASP A 237 -22.66 4.41 3.19
C ASP A 237 -21.48 4.29 2.22
N ALA A 238 -20.47 3.46 2.50
CA ALA A 238 -19.34 3.26 1.60
C ALA A 238 -19.77 2.75 0.22
N VAL A 239 -20.65 1.75 0.18
CA VAL A 239 -21.21 1.23 -1.08
C VAL A 239 -21.91 2.35 -1.87
N SER A 240 -22.76 3.14 -1.20
CA SER A 240 -23.47 4.24 -1.84
C SER A 240 -22.57 5.43 -2.22
N LEU A 241 -21.54 5.72 -1.43
CA LEU A 241 -20.66 6.88 -1.60
C LEU A 241 -19.61 6.67 -2.68
N TRP A 242 -19.19 5.42 -2.87
CA TRP A 242 -18.08 5.07 -3.75
C TRP A 242 -18.54 4.36 -5.02
N ASN A 243 -19.76 3.80 -5.05
CA ASN A 243 -20.21 2.90 -6.12
C ASN A 243 -19.12 1.84 -6.39
N MET A 244 -18.84 1.05 -5.36
CA MET A 244 -17.62 0.25 -5.27
C MET A 244 -17.52 -0.78 -6.41
N PHE A 245 -16.36 -0.81 -7.05
CA PHE A 245 -15.89 -1.94 -7.83
C PHE A 245 -15.44 -3.06 -6.90
N VAL A 246 -15.94 -4.26 -7.15
CA VAL A 246 -15.59 -5.49 -6.44
C VAL A 246 -15.56 -6.66 -7.43
N ASP A 247 -14.88 -7.74 -7.06
CA ASP A 247 -14.96 -8.98 -7.81
C ASP A 247 -16.42 -9.50 -7.87
N GLN A 248 -16.84 -9.93 -9.06
CA GLN A 248 -18.23 -10.31 -9.30
C GLN A 248 -18.60 -11.63 -8.62
N GLU A 249 -17.66 -12.59 -8.53
CA GLU A 249 -17.90 -13.85 -7.81
C GLU A 249 -17.99 -13.60 -6.30
N CYS A 250 -17.16 -12.70 -5.77
CA CYS A 250 -17.28 -12.25 -4.39
C CYS A 250 -18.63 -11.55 -4.13
N ALA A 251 -19.03 -10.64 -5.01
CA ALA A 251 -20.27 -9.87 -4.84
C ALA A 251 -21.52 -10.77 -4.74
N VAL A 252 -21.53 -11.93 -5.39
CA VAL A 252 -22.63 -12.90 -5.32
C VAL A 252 -22.46 -13.91 -4.18
N SER A 253 -21.26 -14.10 -3.64
CA SER A 253 -20.99 -15.06 -2.55
C SER A 253 -21.22 -14.47 -1.17
N VAL A 254 -21.04 -13.15 -1.00
CA VAL A 254 -21.19 -12.48 0.28
C VAL A 254 -22.67 -12.28 0.64
N ASN A 255 -23.01 -12.57 1.89
CA ASN A 255 -24.31 -12.20 2.44
C ASN A 255 -24.29 -10.72 2.86
N GLY A 256 -25.40 -10.01 2.64
CA GLY A 256 -25.54 -8.62 3.08
C GLY A 256 -24.94 -7.61 2.09
N SER A 257 -24.04 -6.74 2.58
CA SER A 257 -23.46 -5.66 1.77
C SER A 257 -22.32 -6.16 0.88
N ILE A 258 -22.22 -5.67 -0.35
CA ILE A 258 -21.05 -5.91 -1.23
C ILE A 258 -19.74 -5.36 -0.63
N PHE A 259 -19.84 -4.45 0.36
CA PHE A 259 -18.70 -4.00 1.15
C PHE A 259 -17.96 -5.19 1.80
N ASN A 260 -18.64 -6.31 2.03
CA ASN A 260 -18.01 -7.50 2.58
C ASN A 260 -16.84 -8.03 1.73
N CYS A 261 -16.80 -7.70 0.44
CA CYS A 261 -15.68 -8.01 -0.45
C CYS A 261 -14.42 -7.16 -0.18
N VAL A 262 -14.46 -6.18 0.71
CA VAL A 262 -13.25 -5.51 1.22
C VAL A 262 -12.49 -6.41 2.20
N HIS A 263 -13.18 -7.33 2.86
CA HIS A 263 -12.54 -8.23 3.82
C HIS A 263 -11.79 -9.34 3.10
N ALA A 264 -10.50 -9.46 3.42
CA ALA A 264 -9.60 -10.41 2.79
C ALA A 264 -10.10 -11.86 2.85
N SER A 265 -10.61 -12.31 4.01
CA SER A 265 -11.16 -13.67 4.17
C SER A 265 -12.37 -13.97 3.28
N ALA A 266 -13.12 -12.95 2.87
CA ALA A 266 -14.22 -13.07 1.92
C ALA A 266 -13.76 -12.98 0.47
N LEU A 267 -12.81 -12.09 0.16
CA LEU A 267 -12.39 -11.81 -1.21
C LEU A 267 -11.35 -12.80 -1.76
N ILE A 268 -10.36 -13.20 -0.95
CA ILE A 268 -9.23 -14.05 -1.39
C ILE A 268 -9.67 -15.33 -2.12
N PRO A 269 -10.72 -16.06 -1.68
CA PRO A 269 -11.18 -17.25 -2.40
C PRO A 269 -11.54 -17.00 -3.88
N HIS A 270 -11.92 -15.77 -4.22
CA HIS A 270 -12.35 -15.37 -5.55
C HIS A 270 -11.20 -14.83 -6.42
N ILE A 271 -10.04 -14.52 -5.83
CA ILE A 271 -8.91 -13.98 -6.59
C ILE A 271 -8.15 -15.10 -7.28
N SER A 272 -8.03 -14.99 -8.60
CA SER A 272 -7.30 -15.92 -9.46
C SER A 272 -5.82 -15.57 -9.59
N THR A 273 -5.48 -14.28 -9.55
CA THR A 273 -4.09 -13.83 -9.63
C THR A 273 -3.30 -14.32 -8.40
N PRO A 274 -2.08 -14.87 -8.58
CA PRO A 274 -1.23 -15.26 -7.46
C PRO A 274 -0.98 -14.08 -6.50
N LEU A 275 -1.18 -14.32 -5.20
CA LEU A 275 -1.05 -13.30 -4.16
C LEU A 275 0.10 -13.67 -3.22
N PHE A 276 0.98 -12.72 -2.95
CA PHE A 276 1.88 -12.75 -1.80
C PHE A 276 1.30 -11.84 -0.72
N ILE A 277 0.78 -12.44 0.34
CA ILE A 277 0.06 -11.73 1.40
C ILE A 277 0.97 -11.60 2.60
N MET A 278 1.24 -10.37 3.00
CA MET A 278 2.03 -10.02 4.17
C MET A 278 1.12 -9.36 5.19
N GLN A 279 0.98 -9.95 6.37
CA GLN A 279 0.10 -9.39 7.41
C GLN A 279 0.66 -9.64 8.82
N ASP A 280 0.81 -8.57 9.60
CA ASP A 280 1.15 -8.70 11.01
C ASP A 280 -0.02 -9.30 11.80
N LEU A 281 0.27 -10.30 12.65
CA LEU A 281 -0.73 -10.87 13.56
C LEU A 281 -1.27 -9.84 14.57
N PHE A 282 -0.48 -8.79 14.83
CA PHE A 282 -0.84 -7.68 15.73
C PHE A 282 -0.76 -6.34 14.99
N ASP A 283 -1.33 -6.26 13.78
CA ASP A 283 -1.34 -5.03 12.97
C ASP A 283 -1.68 -3.79 13.81
N ASN A 284 -0.70 -2.90 13.96
CA ASN A 284 -0.79 -1.79 14.92
C ASN A 284 -1.79 -0.73 14.47
N PHE A 285 -2.02 -0.57 13.16
CA PHE A 285 -3.07 0.33 12.69
C PHE A 285 -4.44 -0.18 13.14
N GLN A 286 -4.75 -1.47 12.92
CA GLN A 286 -6.03 -2.03 13.32
C GLN A 286 -6.20 -2.07 14.84
N LEU A 287 -5.15 -2.40 15.60
CA LEU A 287 -5.19 -2.36 17.06
C LEU A 287 -5.44 -0.93 17.58
N SER A 288 -4.73 0.06 17.05
CA SER A 288 -4.92 1.47 17.44
C SER A 288 -6.33 1.96 17.11
N ASP A 289 -6.85 1.62 15.93
CA ASP A 289 -8.20 1.96 15.52
C ASP A 289 -9.28 1.29 16.41
N ASN A 290 -8.98 0.09 16.90
CA ASN A 290 -9.75 -0.62 17.93
C ASN A 290 -9.52 -0.09 19.36
N ASN A 291 -8.93 1.09 19.53
CA ASN A 291 -8.70 1.73 20.83
C ASN A 291 -7.72 0.97 21.76
N VAL A 292 -6.74 0.27 21.17
CA VAL A 292 -5.66 -0.40 21.90
C VAL A 292 -4.42 0.47 21.93
N ASP A 293 -3.93 0.75 23.14
CA ASP A 293 -2.61 1.33 23.37
C ASP A 293 -1.65 0.24 23.84
N LEU A 294 -0.82 -0.26 22.93
CA LEU A 294 0.12 -1.36 23.21
C LEU A 294 1.08 -1.05 24.37
N SER A 295 1.38 0.22 24.66
CA SER A 295 2.23 0.61 25.80
C SER A 295 1.61 0.27 27.15
N GLN A 296 0.28 0.12 27.20
CA GLN A 296 -0.48 -0.19 28.41
C GLN A 296 -0.78 -1.68 28.57
N MET A 297 -0.36 -2.52 27.62
CA MET A 297 -0.61 -3.96 27.63
C MET A 297 -0.02 -4.64 28.88
N SER A 298 1.14 -4.18 29.36
CA SER A 298 1.80 -4.76 30.53
C SER A 298 1.07 -4.46 31.86
N THR A 299 0.33 -3.35 31.92
CA THR A 299 -0.36 -2.88 33.12
C THR A 299 -1.87 -3.13 33.10
N ARG A 300 -2.45 -3.48 31.94
CA ARG A 300 -3.90 -3.72 31.76
C ARG A 300 -4.20 -5.15 31.29
N PRO A 301 -4.57 -6.08 32.20
CA PRO A 301 -4.86 -7.48 31.85
C PRO A 301 -5.94 -7.65 30.78
N ASN A 302 -7.00 -6.83 30.80
CA ASN A 302 -8.07 -6.91 29.80
C ASN A 302 -7.57 -6.56 28.40
N MET A 303 -6.69 -5.57 28.28
CA MET A 303 -6.09 -5.17 27.01
C MET A 303 -5.14 -6.26 26.50
N LYS A 304 -4.33 -6.82 27.39
CA LYS A 304 -3.49 -7.98 27.10
C LYS A 304 -4.28 -9.17 26.56
N ASN A 305 -5.44 -9.46 27.16
CA ASN A 305 -6.35 -10.50 26.69
C ASN A 305 -6.95 -10.17 25.32
N TYR A 306 -7.32 -8.91 25.09
CA TYR A 306 -7.83 -8.45 23.79
C TYR A 306 -6.78 -8.60 22.68
N VAL A 307 -5.54 -8.12 22.90
CA VAL A 307 -4.42 -8.24 21.95
C VAL A 307 -4.15 -9.71 21.60
N SER A 308 -4.18 -10.60 22.59
CA SER A 308 -4.07 -12.04 22.33
C SER A 308 -5.24 -12.60 21.54
N SER A 309 -6.46 -12.14 21.84
CA SER A 309 -7.64 -12.56 21.10
C SER A 309 -7.60 -12.09 19.65
N PHE A 310 -7.08 -10.88 19.40
CA PHE A 310 -6.88 -10.32 18.08
C PHE A 310 -5.98 -11.22 17.22
N ALA A 311 -4.79 -11.60 17.72
CA ALA A 311 -3.90 -12.51 17.00
C ALA A 311 -4.49 -13.92 16.81
N ARG A 312 -5.24 -14.45 17.78
CA ARG A 312 -6.00 -15.70 17.61
C ARG A 312 -6.99 -15.59 16.46
N THR A 313 -7.74 -14.50 16.37
CA THR A 313 -8.67 -14.27 15.27
C THR A 313 -7.94 -14.24 13.94
N MET A 314 -6.78 -13.56 13.85
CA MET A 314 -6.00 -13.49 12.60
C MET A 314 -5.52 -14.87 12.16
N CYS A 315 -4.93 -15.64 13.08
CA CYS A 315 -4.54 -17.01 12.79
C CYS A 315 -5.72 -17.89 12.38
N ASN A 316 -6.88 -17.73 13.03
CA ASN A 316 -8.08 -18.50 12.68
C ASN A 316 -8.61 -18.12 11.30
N GLU A 317 -8.68 -16.83 10.96
CA GLU A 317 -9.05 -16.39 9.61
C GLU A 317 -8.06 -16.92 8.56
N ALA A 318 -6.76 -16.82 8.82
CA ALA A 318 -5.73 -17.36 7.93
C ALA A 318 -5.75 -18.89 7.84
N ALA A 319 -6.20 -19.61 8.86
CA ALA A 319 -6.32 -21.07 8.82
C ALA A 319 -7.60 -21.55 8.11
N THR A 320 -8.66 -20.74 8.11
CA THR A 320 -9.98 -21.12 7.59
C THR A 320 -10.31 -20.51 6.23
N THR A 321 -9.58 -19.48 5.80
CA THR A 321 -9.72 -18.90 4.46
C THR A 321 -9.33 -19.92 3.40
N GLN A 322 -10.15 -20.03 2.36
CA GLN A 322 -9.90 -20.92 1.24
C GLN A 322 -8.93 -20.26 0.26
N PHE A 323 -7.65 -20.61 0.38
CA PHE A 323 -6.63 -20.14 -0.57
C PHE A 323 -6.56 -21.04 -1.79
N ARG A 324 -6.43 -20.43 -2.97
CA ARG A 324 -5.91 -21.14 -4.13
C ARG A 324 -4.45 -21.52 -3.89
N SER A 325 -4.03 -22.61 -4.51
CA SER A 325 -2.66 -23.14 -4.36
C SER A 325 -1.58 -22.17 -4.82
N SER A 326 -1.93 -21.12 -5.56
CA SER A 326 -1.05 -20.06 -6.09
C SER A 326 -0.80 -18.90 -5.14
N HIS A 327 -1.40 -18.86 -3.95
CA HIS A 327 -1.14 -17.81 -2.97
C HIS A 327 -0.04 -18.22 -1.97
N SER A 328 0.71 -17.25 -1.48
CA SER A 328 1.75 -17.39 -0.47
C SER A 328 1.50 -16.41 0.67
N LEU A 329 1.80 -16.80 1.91
CA LEU A 329 1.54 -16.03 3.13
C LEU A 329 2.84 -15.78 3.89
N PHE A 330 2.98 -14.57 4.44
CA PHE A 330 4.05 -14.18 5.36
C PHE A 330 3.48 -13.37 6.53
N PHE A 331 3.23 -14.04 7.65
CA PHE A 331 2.49 -13.47 8.79
C PHE A 331 3.35 -13.49 10.04
N PRO A 332 4.15 -12.43 10.30
CA PRO A 332 4.94 -12.34 11.52
C PRO A 332 4.09 -11.96 12.73
N ALA A 333 4.52 -12.43 13.90
CA ALA A 333 3.97 -12.00 15.18
C ALA A 333 4.58 -10.67 15.64
N CYS A 334 4.39 -9.60 14.85
CA CYS A 334 4.87 -8.26 15.18
C CYS A 334 3.73 -7.25 15.22
N THR A 335 4.03 -6.08 15.78
CA THR A 335 3.11 -4.93 15.88
C THR A 335 3.38 -3.90 14.81
N SER A 336 3.76 -4.37 13.61
CA SER A 336 4.11 -3.47 12.53
C SER A 336 2.87 -3.04 11.74
N HIS A 337 3.01 -1.95 11.00
CA HIS A 337 2.07 -1.54 9.97
C HIS A 337 2.80 -0.59 9.00
N PRO A 338 3.00 -0.98 7.73
CA PRO A 338 2.87 -2.33 7.18
C PRO A 338 3.97 -3.29 7.65
N VAL A 339 3.92 -4.55 7.20
CA VAL A 339 4.94 -5.57 7.47
C VAL A 339 6.26 -5.20 6.76
N PRO A 340 7.41 -5.27 7.45
CA PRO A 340 8.72 -5.06 6.84
C PRO A 340 9.03 -6.06 5.70
N TRP A 341 9.59 -5.55 4.60
CA TRP A 341 10.08 -6.33 3.45
C TRP A 341 11.31 -7.19 3.78
N TYR A 342 12.16 -6.68 4.67
CA TYR A 342 13.37 -7.34 5.18
C TYR A 342 13.43 -7.34 6.71
N LYS A 343 14.52 -7.92 7.27
CA LYS A 343 14.82 -8.07 8.71
C LYS A 343 13.90 -9.01 9.52
N VAL A 344 12.58 -8.87 9.41
CA VAL A 344 11.65 -9.74 10.15
C VAL A 344 11.69 -11.14 9.55
N LEU A 345 11.80 -12.16 10.42
CA LEU A 345 11.90 -13.56 10.02
C LEU A 345 10.69 -14.36 10.47
N VAL A 346 10.08 -15.11 9.56
CA VAL A 346 9.12 -16.19 9.88
C VAL A 346 9.67 -17.46 9.27
N GLY A 347 9.74 -18.55 10.05
CA GLY A 347 10.36 -19.79 9.58
C GLY A 347 11.83 -19.64 9.12
N GLY A 348 12.54 -18.63 9.65
CA GLY A 348 13.93 -18.32 9.28
C GLY A 348 14.10 -17.56 7.96
N LYS A 349 13.02 -17.09 7.34
CA LYS A 349 13.06 -16.35 6.07
C LYS A 349 12.46 -14.96 6.22
N THR A 350 12.95 -14.00 5.44
CA THR A 350 12.33 -12.68 5.29
C THR A 350 11.14 -12.72 4.31
N ALA A 351 10.33 -11.67 4.30
CA ALA A 351 9.28 -11.51 3.30
C ALA A 351 9.85 -11.51 1.87
N ARG A 352 10.96 -10.78 1.62
CA ARG A 352 11.67 -10.82 0.33
C ARG A 352 12.04 -12.23 -0.11
N GLN A 353 12.68 -13.00 0.77
CA GLN A 353 13.10 -14.37 0.46
C GLN A 353 11.88 -15.25 0.14
N THR A 354 10.81 -15.10 0.91
CA THR A 354 9.55 -15.84 0.70
C THR A 354 8.90 -15.47 -0.63
N PHE A 355 8.90 -14.18 -1.00
CA PHE A 355 8.40 -13.71 -2.29
C PHE A 355 9.24 -14.24 -3.47
N ALA A 356 10.56 -14.25 -3.34
CA ALA A 356 11.45 -14.79 -4.37
C ALA A 356 11.16 -16.28 -4.63
N GLU A 357 10.87 -17.05 -3.58
CA GLU A 357 10.50 -18.47 -3.67
C GLU A 357 9.12 -18.72 -4.29
N MET A 358 8.18 -17.79 -4.14
CA MET A 358 6.85 -17.88 -4.77
C MET A 358 6.93 -18.08 -6.29
N GLN A 359 8.06 -17.70 -6.93
CA GLN A 359 8.30 -17.96 -8.34
C GLN A 359 8.41 -19.46 -8.69
N SER A 360 8.81 -20.30 -7.74
CA SER A 360 9.02 -21.75 -7.92
C SER A 360 8.05 -22.61 -7.11
N SER A 361 7.71 -22.19 -5.90
CA SER A 361 6.77 -22.90 -5.02
C SER A 361 6.05 -21.93 -4.09
N ASN A 362 4.76 -22.13 -3.89
CA ASN A 362 3.99 -21.31 -2.96
C ASN A 362 4.33 -21.68 -1.50
N THR A 363 4.46 -20.67 -0.66
CA THR A 363 4.94 -20.82 0.72
C THR A 363 3.98 -20.14 1.68
N THR A 364 3.55 -20.87 2.71
CA THR A 364 2.76 -20.34 3.82
C THR A 364 3.63 -20.30 5.08
N LEU A 365 4.03 -19.09 5.48
CA LEU A 365 4.78 -18.83 6.70
C LEU A 365 3.93 -17.98 7.63
N ILE A 366 3.32 -18.62 8.62
CA ILE A 366 2.58 -17.94 9.69
C ILE A 366 3.32 -18.22 11.00
N ASP A 367 3.64 -17.16 11.73
CA ASP A 367 4.27 -17.28 13.05
C ASP A 367 3.35 -18.06 14.00
N ASN A 368 3.94 -18.92 14.82
CA ASN A 368 3.18 -19.79 15.72
C ASN A 368 2.61 -19.05 16.94
N ASN A 369 2.99 -17.78 17.16
CA ASN A 369 2.50 -16.95 18.25
C ASN A 369 1.09 -16.41 17.99
N CYS A 370 0.13 -17.32 17.81
CA CYS A 370 -1.30 -17.03 17.65
C CYS A 370 -1.97 -16.62 18.96
N GLY A 371 -1.35 -15.78 19.79
CA GLY A 371 -1.95 -15.27 21.04
C GLY A 371 -2.04 -16.27 22.20
N PHE A 372 -1.18 -17.29 22.25
CA PHE A 372 -1.08 -18.22 23.39
C PHE A 372 0.04 -17.81 24.37
N TYR A 373 -0.30 -17.70 25.66
CA TYR A 373 0.66 -17.43 26.74
C TYR A 373 1.21 -18.74 27.33
N SER A 374 2.16 -19.38 26.66
CA SER A 374 2.87 -20.55 27.20
C SER A 374 4.25 -20.20 27.78
N GLY A 375 4.39 -19.00 28.38
CA GLY A 375 5.66 -18.50 28.92
C GLY A 375 6.66 -17.98 27.87
N GLN A 376 6.29 -17.98 26.59
CA GLN A 376 7.04 -17.35 25.50
C GLN A 376 6.58 -15.90 25.26
N SER A 377 7.45 -15.08 24.66
CA SER A 377 7.12 -13.74 24.18
C SER A 377 5.95 -13.82 23.20
N LEU A 378 4.97 -12.91 23.30
CA LEU A 378 3.90 -12.77 22.29
C LEU A 378 4.45 -12.38 20.93
N PHE A 379 5.57 -11.67 20.92
CA PHE A 379 6.15 -11.09 19.73
C PHE A 379 7.36 -11.88 19.28
N ASN A 380 7.49 -12.00 17.97
CA ASN A 380 8.64 -12.57 17.32
C ASN A 380 9.92 -11.78 17.73
N PRO A 381 11.02 -12.45 18.11
CA PRO A 381 12.23 -11.76 18.55
C PRO A 381 12.93 -10.94 17.45
N THR A 382 12.55 -11.12 16.19
CA THR A 382 13.07 -10.37 15.04
C THR A 382 12.20 -9.17 14.65
N CYS A 383 11.14 -8.88 15.41
CA CYS A 383 10.36 -7.67 15.21
C CYS A 383 11.25 -6.43 15.32
N ILE A 384 11.04 -5.52 14.39
CA ILE A 384 11.74 -4.23 14.35
C ILE A 384 10.98 -3.26 15.25
N ASP A 385 11.71 -2.53 16.10
CA ASP A 385 11.14 -1.42 16.88
C ASP A 385 10.81 -0.24 15.95
N ASP A 386 9.77 0.53 16.27
CA ASP A 386 9.36 1.71 15.48
C ASP A 386 10.49 2.75 15.39
N THR A 387 11.45 2.74 16.32
CA THR A 387 12.65 3.59 16.30
C THR A 387 13.64 3.27 15.17
N GLU A 388 13.63 2.04 14.64
CA GLU A 388 14.45 1.64 13.49
C GLU A 388 13.79 1.98 12.14
N ARG A 389 12.56 2.50 12.14
CA ARG A 389 11.88 3.00 10.94
C ARG A 389 12.29 4.44 10.69
N THR A 390 13.22 4.64 9.78
CA THR A 390 13.67 5.98 9.39
C THR A 390 12.68 6.59 8.39
N GLY A 391 11.80 7.48 8.85
CA GLY A 391 10.99 8.34 7.98
C GLY A 391 9.50 7.97 7.86
N SER A 392 8.75 8.83 7.19
CA SER A 392 7.32 8.63 6.92
C SER A 392 7.14 7.53 5.86
N ILE A 393 6.36 6.48 6.15
CA ILE A 393 6.00 5.47 5.13
C ILE A 393 5.14 6.15 4.06
N GLY A 394 5.66 6.31 2.84
CA GLY A 394 4.93 6.98 1.78
C GLY A 394 5.74 7.29 0.53
N LEU A 395 5.32 8.34 -0.16
CA LEU A 395 6.02 8.90 -1.31
C LEU A 395 6.54 10.27 -0.88
N ALA A 396 7.85 10.46 -0.89
CA ALA A 396 8.50 11.71 -0.51
C ALA A 396 9.21 12.33 -1.71
N SER A 397 9.40 13.65 -1.70
CA SER A 397 10.13 14.36 -2.76
C SER A 397 11.59 13.90 -2.83
N CYS A 398 12.11 13.69 -4.04
CA CYS A 398 13.54 13.46 -4.20
C CYS A 398 14.35 14.74 -3.98
N THR A 399 15.28 14.73 -3.02
CA THR A 399 16.36 15.71 -2.97
C THR A 399 17.55 15.14 -3.76
N ARG A 400 17.95 15.79 -4.87
CA ARG A 400 18.98 15.32 -5.83
C ARG A 400 20.41 15.13 -5.25
N ASN A 401 20.60 15.20 -3.93
CA ASN A 401 21.92 15.22 -3.28
C ASN A 401 22.24 13.98 -2.42
N SER A 402 21.39 12.95 -2.32
CA SER A 402 21.73 11.73 -1.58
C SER A 402 22.47 10.70 -2.44
N ALA A 403 23.53 11.14 -3.13
CA ALA A 403 24.58 10.22 -3.54
C ALA A 403 25.38 9.79 -2.29
N ARG A 404 25.11 8.57 -1.81
CA ARG A 404 26.07 7.70 -1.11
C ARG A 404 26.99 8.40 -0.08
N ALA A 405 26.51 8.58 1.15
CA ALA A 405 27.41 8.70 2.30
C ALA A 405 27.47 7.34 3.01
N THR A 406 28.46 6.54 2.62
CA THR A 406 28.93 5.42 3.43
C THR A 406 29.31 5.94 4.82
N GLY A 407 28.68 5.39 5.86
CA GLY A 407 29.17 5.40 7.24
C GLY A 407 29.70 6.73 7.77
N SER A 408 28.84 7.59 8.30
CA SER A 408 29.17 8.41 9.46
C SER A 408 27.89 9.01 10.05
N ASN A 409 27.81 8.99 11.38
CA ASN A 409 26.79 9.71 12.15
C ASN A 409 26.76 11.17 11.72
N ILE A 410 25.63 11.65 11.21
CA ILE A 410 25.41 13.07 10.96
C ILE A 410 24.08 13.46 11.61
N ASN A 411 24.19 14.32 12.63
CA ASN A 411 23.08 15.04 13.25
C ASN A 411 22.24 15.73 12.18
N VAL A 412 20.95 15.44 12.14
CA VAL A 412 19.99 16.21 11.37
C VAL A 412 19.66 17.47 12.17
N ASP A 413 20.09 18.61 11.65
CA ASP A 413 19.82 19.92 12.23
C ASP A 413 18.31 20.18 12.23
N THR A 414 17.77 20.35 13.44
CA THR A 414 16.37 20.59 13.74
C THR A 414 15.96 22.00 13.36
N THR A 415 15.26 22.18 12.24
CA THR A 415 14.42 23.36 12.00
C THR A 415 13.14 23.01 11.23
N LEU A 416 12.15 22.49 11.96
CA LEU A 416 10.71 22.72 11.72
C LEU A 416 9.94 22.17 12.93
N SER A 417 9.99 22.94 14.00
CA SER A 417 9.12 22.80 15.17
C SER A 417 7.75 23.42 14.90
N PHE A 418 6.74 22.82 15.56
CA PHE A 418 5.32 23.20 15.70
C PHE A 418 4.31 22.47 14.80
N LEU A 419 3.88 21.29 15.26
CA LEU A 419 2.48 20.98 15.61
C LEU A 419 2.43 19.61 16.30
N GLY A 420 2.94 19.57 17.53
CA GLY A 420 2.63 18.52 18.50
C GLY A 420 1.71 19.11 19.57
N GLY A 421 0.58 18.45 19.81
CA GLY A 421 -0.28 18.74 20.97
C GLY A 421 -1.70 19.15 20.62
N ILE A 422 -2.59 18.17 20.37
CA ILE A 422 -3.99 18.26 20.78
C ILE A 422 -4.37 16.90 21.41
N PHE A 423 -3.93 16.70 22.65
CA PHE A 423 -4.60 15.86 23.62
C PHE A 423 -4.85 16.75 24.84
N SER A 424 -6.07 16.71 25.38
CA SER A 424 -6.55 17.40 26.60
C SER A 424 -7.17 18.79 26.42
N VAL A 425 -8.45 18.84 26.04
CA VAL A 425 -9.38 19.87 26.55
C VAL A 425 -10.74 19.19 26.75
N PHE A 426 -11.05 18.77 27.98
CA PHE A 426 -12.41 18.73 28.54
C PHE A 426 -12.32 18.44 30.04
N ALA A 427 -11.99 19.49 30.81
CA ALA A 427 -12.28 19.56 32.22
C ALA A 427 -12.27 21.04 32.62
N LEU A 428 -13.44 21.68 32.55
CA LEU A 428 -13.88 22.80 33.38
C LEU A 428 -15.12 23.41 32.74
N LEU A 429 -16.29 23.12 33.34
CA LEU A 429 -17.34 24.10 33.68
C LEU A 429 -18.56 23.31 34.18
N PHE A 430 -18.53 22.96 35.46
CA PHE A 430 -19.73 22.86 36.29
C PHE A 430 -19.85 24.20 36.99
N THR A 431 -20.79 25.02 36.53
CA THR A 431 -21.78 25.81 37.31
C THR A 431 -22.85 26.30 36.35
#